data_AF-A0A7C7RL63-F1
#
_entry.id   AF-A0A7C7RL63-F1
#
_cell.length_a   1.000
_cell.length_b   1.000
_cell.length_c   1.000
_cell.angle_alpha   90.00
_cell.angle_beta   90.00
_cell.angle_gamma   90.00
#
_symmetry.space_group_name_H-M   'P 1'
#
loop_
_entity.id
_entity.type
_entity.pdbx_description
1 polymer ?
#
loop_
_entity_poly.entity_id
_entity_poly.type
_entity_poly.pdbx_seq_one_letter_code
_entity_poly.pdbx_strand_id
1 'polypeptide(L)'
;MKLHLEPKIKKSVLISLLGLLGIIAAVVFSYYQIRPPLQPKTTAFELVPVSSYPHIRDRGDLDSLKTAIGNSLDFLAGQPDTKTYLCGDRTISVSRLSRTLEVFSGLLDLNLPPREFQAEFERLFILYRISRIKGRKTTCKPVLTTGYFQPEIQASMHENQNFSYPVYSTPEDLIRVVLSRFDPDLPSMTLTGRLDGRQLIPYYTRTEIDLGRCMKNAGVLAWLKSPVDGLMLH
;
A
#
# COMPACT_ATOMS: atom_id res chain seq x y z
N MET A 1 -9.69 -66.84 -9.89
CA MET A 1 -10.50 -66.53 -8.69
C MET A 1 -10.31 -65.05 -8.36
N LYS A 2 -11.14 -64.16 -8.95
CA LYS A 2 -11.10 -62.70 -8.70
C LYS A 2 -12.36 -62.33 -7.93
N LEU A 3 -12.21 -62.02 -6.64
CA LEU A 3 -13.26 -61.41 -5.83
C LEU A 3 -13.24 -59.91 -6.08
N HIS A 4 -14.24 -59.40 -6.79
CA HIS A 4 -14.51 -57.98 -6.94
C HIS A 4 -15.64 -57.64 -5.96
N LEU A 5 -15.30 -57.01 -4.84
CA LEU A 5 -16.25 -56.51 -3.85
C LEU A 5 -16.41 -55.01 -4.06
N GLU A 6 -17.46 -54.62 -4.78
CA GLU A 6 -17.97 -53.25 -4.81
C GLU A 6 -18.74 -52.98 -3.50
N PRO A 7 -18.37 -51.97 -2.68
CA PRO A 7 -19.14 -51.64 -1.51
C PRO A 7 -20.43 -50.91 -1.92
N LYS A 8 -21.58 -51.60 -1.85
CA LYS A 8 -22.91 -50.99 -1.95
C LYS A 8 -23.14 -50.05 -0.77
N ILE A 9 -22.87 -48.76 -0.96
CA ILE A 9 -23.27 -47.71 -0.01
C ILE A 9 -24.79 -47.73 0.07
N LYS A 10 -25.34 -47.98 1.27
CA LYS A 10 -26.79 -47.99 1.50
C LYS A 10 -27.35 -46.61 1.17
N LYS A 11 -28.46 -46.55 0.43
CA LYS A 11 -29.13 -45.29 0.02
C LYS A 11 -29.37 -44.32 1.18
N SER A 12 -29.65 -44.83 2.38
CA SER A 12 -29.80 -44.02 3.60
C SER A 12 -28.53 -43.26 4.00
N VAL A 13 -27.35 -43.85 3.81
CA VAL A 13 -26.06 -43.21 4.09
C VAL A 13 -25.75 -42.13 3.04
N LEU A 14 -26.09 -42.39 1.78
CA LEU A 14 -25.94 -41.41 0.70
C LEU A 14 -26.86 -40.19 0.89
N ILE A 15 -28.10 -40.41 1.34
CA ILE A 15 -29.05 -39.33 1.64
C ILE A 15 -28.56 -38.48 2.83
N SER A 16 -28.03 -39.11 3.89
CA SER A 16 -27.47 -38.38 5.04
C SER A 16 -26.21 -37.58 4.68
N LEU A 17 -25.34 -38.12 3.81
CA LEU A 17 -24.14 -37.41 3.32
C LEU A 17 -24.52 -36.20 2.46
N LEU A 18 -25.50 -36.33 1.57
CA LEU A 18 -26.00 -35.22 0.75
C LEU A 18 -26.67 -34.14 1.61
N GLY A 19 -27.41 -34.53 2.65
CA GLY A 19 -28.00 -33.60 3.62
C GLY A 19 -26.92 -32.81 4.39
N LEU A 20 -25.87 -33.48 4.86
CA LEU A 20 -24.75 -32.84 5.55
C LEU A 20 -23.99 -31.87 4.63
N LEU A 21 -23.76 -32.26 3.37
CA LEU A 21 -23.10 -31.42 2.38
C LEU A 21 -23.93 -30.15 2.08
N GLY A 22 -25.26 -30.28 2.00
CA GLY A 22 -26.18 -29.17 1.82
C GLY A 22 -26.17 -28.19 3.01
N ILE A 23 -26.08 -28.68 4.25
CA ILE A 23 -25.97 -27.84 5.44
C ILE A 23 -24.62 -27.12 5.47
N ILE A 24 -23.52 -27.79 5.16
CA ILE A 24 -22.20 -27.15 5.07
C ILE A 24 -22.20 -26.09 3.98
N ALA A 25 -22.75 -26.38 2.80
CA ALA A 25 -22.88 -25.40 1.73
C ALA A 25 -23.73 -24.20 2.14
N ALA A 26 -24.83 -24.40 2.86
CA ALA A 26 -25.68 -23.33 3.36
C ALA A 26 -24.99 -22.49 4.45
N VAL A 27 -24.23 -23.12 5.36
CA VAL A 27 -23.44 -22.40 6.39
C VAL A 27 -22.30 -21.62 5.75
N VAL A 28 -21.62 -22.19 4.76
CA VAL A 28 -20.56 -21.51 4.01
C VAL A 28 -21.14 -20.36 3.18
N PHE A 29 -22.25 -20.57 2.48
CA PHE A 29 -22.94 -19.52 1.72
C PHE A 29 -23.44 -18.39 2.63
N SER A 30 -24.01 -18.73 3.79
CA SER A 30 -24.40 -17.78 4.84
C SER A 30 -23.18 -17.03 5.39
N TYR A 31 -22.07 -17.73 5.66
CA TYR A 31 -20.80 -17.13 6.09
C TYR A 31 -20.22 -16.15 5.06
N TYR A 32 -20.35 -16.42 3.76
CA TYR A 32 -19.92 -15.52 2.70
C TYR A 32 -20.88 -14.35 2.46
N GLN A 33 -22.20 -14.54 2.65
CA GLN A 33 -23.21 -13.48 2.50
C GLN A 33 -23.25 -12.49 3.68
N ILE A 34 -22.88 -12.92 4.89
CA ILE A 34 -22.93 -12.09 6.12
C ILE A 34 -21.64 -11.26 6.33
N ARG A 35 -20.71 -11.22 5.37
CA ARG A 35 -19.73 -10.12 5.37
C ARG A 35 -20.41 -8.92 4.71
N PRO A 36 -20.97 -7.95 5.46
CA PRO A 36 -21.20 -6.65 4.85
C PRO A 36 -19.85 -6.24 4.25
N PRO A 37 -19.82 -5.73 3.00
CA PRO A 37 -18.58 -5.18 2.46
C PRO A 37 -18.05 -4.24 3.53
N LEU A 38 -16.76 -4.35 3.86
CA LEU A 38 -16.12 -3.41 4.78
C LEU A 38 -16.46 -2.02 4.25
N GLN A 39 -17.41 -1.34 4.88
CA GLN A 39 -17.77 0.00 4.43
C GLN A 39 -16.46 0.77 4.49
N PRO A 40 -15.99 1.32 3.37
CA PRO A 40 -14.73 2.05 3.38
C PRO A 40 -14.89 3.11 4.46
N LYS A 41 -14.02 3.04 5.46
CA LYS A 41 -14.00 4.03 6.53
C LYS A 41 -13.51 5.31 5.87
N THR A 42 -14.42 6.13 5.37
CA THR A 42 -14.07 7.36 4.67
C THR A 42 -13.39 8.29 5.65
N THR A 43 -12.09 8.47 5.46
CA THR A 43 -11.34 9.55 6.09
C THR A 43 -11.87 10.84 5.47
N ALA A 44 -12.41 11.72 6.30
CA ALA A 44 -12.89 13.02 5.85
C ALA A 44 -11.96 14.10 6.37
N PHE A 45 -11.52 14.97 5.47
CA PHE A 45 -10.88 16.21 5.85
C PHE A 45 -11.98 17.23 6.17
N GLU A 46 -11.99 17.71 7.42
CA GLU A 46 -12.94 18.71 7.89
C GLU A 46 -12.21 20.04 8.03
N LEU A 47 -12.77 21.11 7.46
CA LEU A 47 -12.20 22.44 7.58
C LEU A 47 -12.23 22.90 9.04
N VAL A 48 -11.10 23.36 9.55
CA VAL A 48 -10.98 23.88 10.91
C VAL A 48 -11.27 25.39 10.88
N PRO A 49 -12.14 25.92 11.76
CA PRO A 49 -12.29 27.36 11.94
C PRO A 49 -11.00 27.98 12.48
N VAL A 50 -10.65 29.20 12.03
CA VAL A 50 -9.43 29.92 12.47
C VAL A 50 -9.35 30.04 13.99
N SER A 51 -10.48 30.30 14.66
CA SER A 51 -10.57 30.36 16.13
C SER A 51 -10.21 29.04 16.85
N SER A 52 -10.11 27.94 16.12
CA SER A 52 -9.77 26.60 16.61
C SER A 52 -8.43 26.10 16.08
N TYR A 53 -7.60 26.98 15.50
CA TYR A 53 -6.26 26.60 15.06
C TYR A 53 -5.40 26.23 16.27
N PRO A 54 -4.63 25.14 16.20
CA PRO A 54 -3.63 24.86 17.22
C PRO A 54 -2.51 25.91 17.12
N HIS A 55 -1.84 26.15 18.24
CA HIS A 55 -0.60 26.92 18.23
C HIS A 55 0.47 26.13 17.47
N ILE A 56 0.88 26.65 16.32
CA ILE A 56 1.88 26.00 15.48
C ILE A 56 3.26 26.32 16.02
N ARG A 57 3.99 25.27 16.39
CA ARG A 57 5.38 25.38 16.81
C ARG A 57 6.12 24.13 16.39
N ASP A 58 7.17 24.30 15.61
CA ASP A 58 8.15 23.26 15.39
C ASP A 58 9.20 23.29 16.51
N ARG A 59 9.59 22.10 16.99
CA ARG A 59 10.68 21.92 17.95
C ARG A 59 11.88 21.20 17.33
N GLY A 60 11.76 20.79 16.07
CA GLY A 60 12.82 20.16 15.30
C GLY A 60 13.78 21.16 14.67
N ASP A 61 14.65 20.63 13.83
CA ASP A 61 15.60 21.39 13.04
C ASP A 61 14.92 22.03 11.82
N LEU A 62 15.09 23.34 11.68
CA LEU A 62 14.46 24.11 10.60
C LEU A 62 15.05 23.75 9.23
N ASP A 63 16.35 23.47 9.15
CA ASP A 63 17.02 23.16 7.90
C ASP A 63 16.56 21.79 7.35
N SER A 64 16.37 20.81 8.24
CA SER A 64 15.73 19.54 7.91
C SER A 64 14.30 19.73 7.37
N LEU A 65 13.48 20.58 7.99
CA LEU A 65 12.13 20.87 7.49
C LEU A 65 12.18 21.53 6.10
N LYS A 66 13.07 22.50 5.88
CA LYS A 66 13.26 23.12 4.56
C LYS A 66 13.71 22.12 3.50
N THR A 67 14.61 21.20 3.86
CA THR A 67 15.04 20.11 2.99
C THR A 67 13.85 19.21 2.59
N ALA A 68 12.99 18.88 3.55
CA ALA A 68 11.77 18.10 3.28
C ALA A 68 10.78 18.83 2.35
N ILE A 69 10.65 20.16 2.51
CA ILE A 69 9.84 20.99 1.61
C ILE A 69 10.44 20.99 0.19
N GLY A 70 11.75 21.15 0.05
CA GLY A 70 12.47 21.08 -1.23
C GLY A 70 12.24 19.75 -1.96
N ASN A 71 12.45 18.63 -1.27
CA ASN A 71 12.18 17.29 -1.83
C ASN A 71 10.73 17.12 -2.28
N SER A 72 9.78 17.71 -1.54
CA SER A 72 8.36 17.68 -1.89
C SER A 72 8.08 18.50 -3.16
N LEU A 73 8.71 19.67 -3.31
CA LEU A 73 8.60 20.51 -4.51
C LEU A 73 9.20 19.83 -5.74
N ASP A 74 10.37 19.19 -5.62
CA ASP A 74 11.01 18.45 -6.70
C ASP A 74 10.13 17.29 -7.19
N PHE A 75 9.52 16.55 -6.26
CA PHE A 75 8.56 15.50 -6.60
C PHE A 75 7.34 16.05 -7.35
N LEU A 76 6.80 17.19 -6.90
CA LEU A 76 5.62 17.82 -7.50
C LEU A 76 5.91 18.41 -8.88
N ALA A 77 7.12 18.92 -9.12
CA ALA A 77 7.54 19.44 -10.42
C ALA A 77 7.51 18.36 -11.52
N GLY A 78 7.71 17.09 -11.17
CA GLY A 78 7.62 15.97 -12.10
C GLY A 78 6.19 15.47 -12.37
N GLN A 79 5.15 16.06 -11.77
CA GLN A 79 3.76 15.61 -11.92
C GLN A 79 3.04 16.36 -13.05
N PRO A 80 2.04 15.74 -13.71
CA PRO A 80 1.21 16.43 -14.70
C PRO A 80 0.39 17.57 -14.08
N ASP A 81 0.22 18.67 -14.80
CA ASP A 81 -0.58 19.83 -14.36
C ASP A 81 -2.06 19.49 -14.10
N THR A 82 -2.58 18.46 -14.77
CA THR A 82 -3.95 17.97 -14.59
C THR A 82 -4.13 17.17 -13.31
N LYS A 83 -3.05 16.81 -12.61
CA LYS A 83 -3.12 16.00 -11.40
C LYS A 83 -3.70 16.83 -10.26
N THR A 84 -4.66 16.21 -9.57
CA THR A 84 -5.36 16.83 -8.45
C THR A 84 -5.48 15.89 -7.27
N TYR A 85 -5.56 16.45 -6.08
CA TYR A 85 -5.76 15.75 -4.82
C TYR A 85 -7.10 16.14 -4.21
N LEU A 86 -7.85 15.17 -3.71
CA LEU A 86 -9.09 15.42 -2.97
C LEU A 86 -8.75 15.72 -1.51
N CYS A 87 -9.17 16.88 -1.02
CA CYS A 87 -9.06 17.30 0.37
C CYS A 87 -10.44 17.71 0.87
N GLY A 88 -11.16 16.74 1.43
CA GLY A 88 -12.51 16.96 1.95
C GLY A 88 -13.48 17.20 0.80
N ASP A 89 -14.09 18.39 0.79
CA ASP A 89 -14.97 18.88 -0.26
C ASP A 89 -14.24 19.62 -1.40
N ARG A 90 -12.91 19.74 -1.33
CA ARG A 90 -12.10 20.48 -2.31
C ARG A 90 -11.21 19.58 -3.13
N THR A 91 -11.00 20.00 -4.37
CA THR A 91 -9.98 19.47 -5.27
C THR A 91 -8.82 20.46 -5.33
N ILE A 92 -7.61 20.00 -5.01
CA ILE A 92 -6.39 20.81 -4.98
C ILE A 92 -5.49 20.38 -6.13
N SER A 93 -5.15 21.29 -7.04
CA SER A 93 -4.18 21.02 -8.12
C SER A 93 -2.76 20.89 -7.58
N VAL A 94 -1.89 20.20 -8.33
CA VAL A 94 -0.44 20.19 -8.07
C VAL A 94 0.10 21.62 -7.96
N SER A 95 -0.27 22.51 -8.89
CA SER A 95 0.17 23.91 -8.87
C SER A 95 -0.21 24.66 -7.58
N ARG A 96 -1.43 24.45 -7.07
CA ARG A 96 -1.87 25.05 -5.79
C ARG A 96 -1.10 24.47 -4.61
N LEU A 97 -0.82 23.16 -4.62
CA LEU A 97 -0.06 22.50 -3.56
C LEU A 97 1.39 22.99 -3.54
N SER A 98 2.06 23.05 -4.69
CA SER A 98 3.42 23.60 -4.83
C SER A 98 3.47 25.04 -4.33
N ARG A 99 2.53 25.89 -4.75
CA ARG A 99 2.49 27.28 -4.29
C ARG A 99 2.28 27.40 -2.78
N THR A 100 1.51 26.49 -2.18
CA THR A 100 1.31 26.46 -0.73
C THR A 100 2.62 26.12 0.00
N LEU A 101 3.40 25.16 -0.51
CA LEU A 101 4.71 24.81 0.04
C LEU A 101 5.73 25.95 -0.11
N GLU A 102 5.76 26.64 -1.25
CA GLU A 102 6.62 27.81 -1.46
C GLU A 102 6.29 28.95 -0.48
N VAL A 103 5.00 29.25 -0.30
CA VAL A 103 4.56 30.28 0.66
C VAL A 103 4.92 29.86 2.10
N PHE A 104 4.82 28.57 2.43
CA PHE A 104 5.22 28.06 3.73
C PHE A 104 6.72 28.16 3.94
N SER A 105 7.52 27.78 2.95
CA SER A 105 8.98 27.96 2.98
C SER A 105 9.35 29.44 3.17
N GLY A 106 8.74 30.34 2.40
CA GLY A 106 8.98 31.78 2.54
C GLY A 106 8.59 32.33 3.91
N LEU A 107 7.50 31.83 4.51
CA LEU A 107 7.12 32.19 5.89
C LEU A 107 8.17 31.72 6.91
N LEU A 108 8.75 30.53 6.72
CA LEU A 108 9.83 30.02 7.56
C LEU A 108 11.12 30.87 7.43
N ASP A 109 11.41 31.39 6.23
CA ASP A 109 12.58 32.25 5.98
C ASP A 109 12.51 33.61 6.70
N LEU A 110 11.30 34.10 7.02
CA LEU A 110 11.13 35.33 7.79
C LEU A 110 11.58 35.20 9.24
N ASN A 111 11.68 33.97 9.77
CA ASN A 111 12.10 33.69 11.15
C ASN A 111 11.38 34.56 12.21
N LEU A 112 10.06 34.72 12.04
CA LEU A 112 9.23 35.59 12.87
C LEU A 112 9.13 35.08 14.32
N PRO A 113 8.93 35.98 15.30
CA PRO A 113 8.55 35.59 16.66
C PRO A 113 7.26 34.74 16.65
N PRO A 114 7.07 33.79 17.59
CA PRO A 114 5.97 32.82 17.53
C PRO A 114 4.56 33.41 17.40
N ARG A 115 4.30 34.57 18.00
CA ARG A 115 3.00 35.25 17.89
C ARG A 115 2.75 35.81 16.50
N GLU A 116 3.77 36.43 15.91
CA GLU A 116 3.70 36.97 14.55
C GLU A 116 3.65 35.85 13.51
N PHE A 117 4.42 34.78 13.71
CA PHE A 117 4.35 33.58 12.89
C PHE A 117 2.94 32.97 12.90
N GLN A 118 2.32 32.83 14.07
CA GLN A 118 0.96 32.30 14.19
C GLN A 118 -0.06 33.19 13.44
N ALA A 119 0.04 34.51 13.57
CA ALA A 119 -0.86 35.43 12.88
C ALA A 119 -0.72 35.35 11.35
N GLU A 120 0.52 35.31 10.84
CA GLU A 120 0.76 35.12 9.41
C GLU A 120 0.33 33.73 8.93
N PHE A 121 0.51 32.69 9.75
CA PHE A 121 0.06 31.34 9.44
C PHE A 121 -1.48 31.29 9.31
N GLU A 122 -2.21 31.85 10.26
CA GLU A 122 -3.68 31.95 10.23
C GLU A 122 -4.20 32.75 9.04
N ARG A 123 -3.44 33.76 8.58
CA ARG A 123 -3.78 34.59 7.42
C ARG A 123 -3.54 33.86 6.10
N LEU A 124 -2.46 33.09 6.00
CA LEU A 124 -1.97 32.50 4.75
C LEU A 124 -2.52 31.08 4.50
N PHE A 125 -2.83 30.32 5.54
CA PHE A 125 -3.14 28.89 5.44
C PHE A 125 -4.56 28.56 5.90
N ILE A 126 -5.13 27.56 5.23
CA ILE A 126 -6.36 26.89 5.68
C ILE A 126 -6.00 25.53 6.27
N LEU A 127 -6.50 25.24 7.47
CA LEU A 127 -6.23 23.99 8.16
C LEU A 127 -7.40 23.02 8.02
N TYR A 128 -7.06 21.77 7.71
CA TYR A 128 -8.00 20.65 7.72
C TYR A 128 -7.62 19.67 8.83
N ARG A 129 -8.62 19.20 9.57
CA ARG A 129 -8.44 18.08 10.51
C ARG A 129 -8.84 16.77 9.87
N ILE A 130 -8.11 15.72 10.19
CA ILE A 130 -8.44 14.36 9.76
C ILE A 130 -9.51 13.81 10.72
N SER A 131 -10.70 13.56 10.18
CA SER A 131 -11.83 12.98 10.91
C SER A 131 -12.21 11.62 10.32
N ARG A 132 -12.87 10.79 11.12
CA ARG A 132 -13.34 9.48 10.70
C ARG A 132 -14.85 9.45 10.64
N ILE A 133 -15.40 9.19 9.45
CA ILE A 133 -16.84 8.96 9.27
C ILE A 133 -17.15 7.48 9.52
N LYS A 134 -18.12 7.21 10.40
CA LYS A 134 -18.71 5.87 10.58
C LYS A 134 -20.23 6.00 10.51
N GLY A 135 -20.83 5.62 9.39
CA GLY A 135 -22.24 5.87 9.11
C GLY A 135 -22.53 7.37 9.05
N ARG A 136 -23.52 7.85 9.81
CA ARG A 136 -23.84 9.30 9.94
C ARG A 136 -23.04 10.03 11.03
N LYS A 137 -22.13 9.34 11.74
CA LYS A 137 -21.37 9.93 12.85
C LYS A 137 -19.95 10.24 12.41
N THR A 138 -19.54 11.50 12.59
CA THR A 138 -18.14 11.93 12.49
C THR A 138 -17.49 11.80 13.85
N THR A 139 -16.34 11.14 13.93
CA THR A 139 -15.57 10.99 15.17
C THR A 139 -14.15 11.47 14.98
N CYS A 140 -13.68 12.31 15.90
CA CYS A 140 -12.29 12.75 15.99
C CYS A 140 -11.55 11.80 16.92
N LYS A 141 -11.13 10.64 16.39
CA LYS A 141 -10.23 9.73 17.12
C LYS A 141 -8.77 10.09 16.81
N PRO A 142 -7.84 9.86 17.74
CA PRO A 142 -6.41 9.98 17.46
C PRO A 142 -6.05 9.19 16.19
N VAL A 143 -5.21 9.79 15.35
CA VAL A 143 -4.63 9.11 14.19
C VAL A 143 -3.59 8.10 14.70
N LEU A 144 -3.64 6.87 14.19
CA LEU A 144 -2.60 5.89 14.45
C LEU A 144 -1.35 6.29 13.65
N THR A 145 -0.28 6.62 14.35
CA THR A 145 1.02 6.89 13.75
C THR A 145 1.93 5.69 13.96
N THR A 146 2.55 5.21 12.88
CA THR A 146 3.55 4.14 12.89
C THR A 146 4.83 4.64 12.23
N GLY A 147 5.98 4.09 12.61
CA GLY A 147 7.27 4.37 11.97
C GLY A 147 7.67 3.26 11.01
N TYR A 148 8.39 3.63 9.95
CA TYR A 148 9.16 2.73 9.12
C TYR A 148 10.59 3.28 9.02
N PHE A 149 11.55 2.44 8.65
CA PHE A 149 12.95 2.82 8.50
C PHE A 149 13.56 2.10 7.31
N GLN A 150 14.71 2.57 6.87
CA GLN A 150 15.53 1.90 5.86
C GLN A 150 16.57 1.02 6.58
N PRO A 151 16.52 -0.32 6.46
CA PRO A 151 17.49 -1.19 7.11
C PRO A 151 18.87 -1.09 6.45
N GLU A 152 19.92 -1.17 7.27
CA GLU A 152 21.31 -1.30 6.82
C GLU A 152 21.76 -2.75 7.01
N ILE A 153 22.07 -3.43 5.91
CA ILE A 153 22.35 -4.88 5.90
C ILE A 153 23.67 -5.14 5.19
N GLN A 154 24.51 -5.97 5.80
CA GLN A 154 25.76 -6.41 5.18
C GLN A 154 25.47 -7.36 4.03
N ALA A 155 26.09 -7.08 2.88
CA ALA A 155 25.98 -7.90 1.68
C ALA A 155 27.32 -8.00 0.95
N SER A 156 27.41 -8.97 0.03
CA SER A 156 28.54 -9.18 -0.86
C SER A 156 28.09 -9.09 -2.32
N MET A 157 28.93 -8.53 -3.19
CA MET A 157 28.66 -8.52 -4.64
C MET A 157 28.82 -9.93 -5.26
N HIS A 158 29.51 -10.84 -4.58
CA HIS A 158 29.77 -12.21 -5.04
C HIS A 158 29.36 -13.24 -3.98
N GLU A 159 28.84 -14.38 -4.43
CA GLU A 159 28.51 -15.51 -3.56
C GLU A 159 29.76 -16.04 -2.86
N ASN A 160 29.66 -16.31 -1.57
CA ASN A 160 30.71 -16.99 -0.81
C ASN A 160 30.12 -17.70 0.43
N GLN A 161 30.98 -18.35 1.20
CA GLN A 161 30.57 -19.14 2.38
C GLN A 161 29.78 -18.34 3.43
N ASN A 162 30.01 -17.03 3.53
CA ASN A 162 29.33 -16.15 4.48
C ASN A 162 28.13 -15.41 3.87
N PHE A 163 28.02 -15.38 2.54
CA PHE A 163 26.99 -14.64 1.81
C PHE A 163 26.45 -15.50 0.66
N SER A 164 25.38 -16.24 0.93
CA SER A 164 24.82 -17.25 0.01
C SER A 164 23.34 -17.04 -0.32
N TYR A 165 22.72 -15.96 0.18
CA TYR A 165 21.31 -15.65 -0.08
C TYR A 165 21.17 -14.51 -1.09
N PRO A 166 20.75 -14.79 -2.34
CA PRO A 166 20.74 -13.79 -3.40
C PRO A 166 19.61 -12.77 -3.26
N VAL A 167 19.90 -11.51 -3.58
CA VAL A 167 18.93 -10.45 -3.86
C VAL A 167 18.81 -10.33 -5.37
N TYR A 168 17.66 -10.69 -5.92
CA TYR A 168 17.46 -10.69 -7.37
C TYR A 168 17.07 -9.30 -7.90
N SER A 169 17.51 -9.00 -9.13
CA SER A 169 16.92 -7.94 -9.94
C SER A 169 15.49 -8.32 -10.35
N THR A 170 14.76 -7.38 -10.96
CA THR A 170 13.53 -7.75 -11.67
C THR A 170 13.88 -8.76 -12.77
N PRO A 171 13.23 -9.94 -12.83
CA PRO A 171 13.48 -10.94 -13.86
C PRO A 171 13.00 -10.48 -15.24
N GLU A 172 13.71 -10.88 -16.29
CA GLU A 172 13.38 -10.52 -17.68
C GLU A 172 12.06 -11.13 -18.16
N ASP A 173 11.64 -12.26 -17.57
CA ASP A 173 10.41 -12.97 -17.91
C ASP A 173 9.20 -12.57 -17.04
N LEU A 174 9.36 -11.59 -16.13
CA LEU A 174 8.27 -11.08 -15.30
C LEU A 174 7.39 -10.12 -16.10
N ILE A 175 6.17 -10.55 -16.37
CA ILE A 175 5.19 -9.81 -17.16
C ILE A 175 4.14 -9.22 -16.23
N ARG A 176 3.89 -7.90 -16.37
CA ARG A 176 2.79 -7.20 -15.68
C ARG A 176 1.70 -6.82 -16.67
N VAL A 177 0.47 -7.26 -16.39
CA VAL A 177 -0.71 -7.05 -17.23
C VAL A 177 -1.72 -6.21 -16.47
N VAL A 178 -1.94 -4.97 -16.91
CA VAL A 178 -3.00 -4.11 -16.38
C VAL A 178 -4.29 -4.44 -17.12
N LEU A 179 -5.25 -5.07 -16.43
CA LEU A 179 -6.46 -5.62 -17.08
C LEU A 179 -7.29 -4.56 -17.80
N SER A 180 -7.42 -3.37 -17.21
CA SER A 180 -8.17 -2.26 -17.79
C SER A 180 -7.62 -1.72 -19.12
N ARG A 181 -6.38 -2.10 -19.51
CA ARG A 181 -5.83 -1.78 -20.84
C ARG A 181 -6.37 -2.69 -21.95
N PHE A 182 -6.87 -3.87 -21.59
CA PHE A 182 -7.48 -4.81 -22.53
C PHE A 182 -8.97 -4.54 -22.68
N ASP A 183 -9.63 -4.24 -21.56
CA ASP A 183 -11.05 -3.97 -21.51
C ASP A 183 -11.34 -3.00 -20.34
N PRO A 184 -11.87 -1.79 -20.61
CA PRO A 184 -12.21 -0.81 -19.58
C PRO A 184 -13.19 -1.30 -18.52
N ASP A 185 -14.02 -2.31 -18.83
CA ASP A 185 -15.00 -2.88 -17.89
C ASP A 185 -14.35 -3.88 -16.91
N LEU A 186 -13.10 -4.29 -17.15
CA LEU A 186 -12.35 -5.13 -16.22
C LEU A 186 -11.87 -4.34 -14.98
N PRO A 187 -11.69 -5.01 -13.84
CA PRO A 187 -11.18 -4.37 -12.64
C PRO A 187 -9.84 -3.65 -12.88
N SER A 188 -9.62 -2.52 -12.20
CA SER A 188 -8.33 -1.83 -12.15
C SER A 188 -7.31 -2.62 -11.32
N MET A 189 -6.97 -3.81 -11.79
CA MET A 189 -6.06 -4.76 -11.19
C MET A 189 -4.90 -5.05 -12.15
N THR A 190 -3.73 -5.32 -11.58
CA THR A 190 -2.55 -5.77 -12.33
C THR A 190 -2.29 -7.23 -12.02
N LEU A 191 -2.20 -8.08 -13.03
CA LEU A 191 -1.69 -9.45 -12.92
C LEU A 191 -0.18 -9.47 -13.12
N THR A 192 0.50 -10.33 -12.38
CA THR A 192 1.94 -10.58 -12.55
C THR A 192 2.14 -12.06 -12.90
N GLY A 193 2.81 -12.32 -14.01
CA GLY A 193 2.93 -13.66 -14.58
C GLY A 193 4.18 -13.87 -15.41
N ARG A 194 4.35 -15.09 -15.93
CA ARG A 194 5.38 -15.48 -16.89
C ARG A 194 4.73 -16.28 -18.03
N LEU A 195 5.41 -16.41 -19.16
CA LEU A 195 4.93 -17.23 -20.26
C LEU A 195 5.32 -18.70 -20.08
N ASP A 196 4.36 -19.59 -20.34
CA ASP A 196 4.58 -21.00 -20.62
C ASP A 196 4.01 -21.32 -22.01
N GLY A 197 4.90 -21.46 -23.00
CA GLY A 197 4.54 -21.50 -24.41
C GLY A 197 3.79 -20.25 -24.85
N ARG A 198 2.47 -20.36 -25.02
CA ARG A 198 1.57 -19.26 -25.43
C ARG A 198 0.59 -18.85 -24.33
N GLN A 199 0.78 -19.34 -23.10
CA GLN A 199 -0.09 -19.04 -21.98
C GLN A 199 0.62 -18.16 -20.96
N LEU A 200 -0.08 -17.14 -20.45
CA LEU A 200 0.36 -16.39 -19.28
C LEU A 200 -0.08 -17.12 -18.02
N ILE A 201 0.89 -17.53 -17.21
CA ILE A 201 0.66 -18.21 -15.92
C ILE A 201 1.16 -17.32 -14.77
N PRO A 202 0.69 -17.51 -13.52
CA PRO A 202 1.17 -16.75 -12.37
C PRO A 202 2.69 -16.80 -12.23
N TYR A 203 3.31 -15.73 -11.73
CA TYR A 203 4.75 -15.75 -11.48
C TYR A 203 5.09 -16.66 -10.29
N TYR A 204 6.37 -17.00 -10.13
CA TYR A 204 6.83 -17.88 -9.05
C TYR A 204 6.50 -17.30 -7.66
N THR A 205 6.05 -18.18 -6.76
CA THR A 205 5.86 -17.88 -5.34
C THR A 205 7.21 -17.76 -4.63
N ARG A 206 7.21 -17.14 -3.44
CA ARG A 206 8.42 -17.03 -2.61
C ARG A 206 9.06 -18.40 -2.35
N THR A 207 8.25 -19.41 -2.04
CA THR A 207 8.74 -20.78 -1.81
C THR A 207 9.39 -21.38 -3.04
N GLU A 208 8.81 -21.19 -4.24
CA GLU A 208 9.41 -21.67 -5.50
C GLU A 208 10.71 -20.93 -5.82
N ILE A 209 10.81 -19.64 -5.50
CA ILE A 209 12.02 -18.84 -5.68
C ILE A 209 13.14 -19.34 -4.76
N ASP A 210 12.86 -19.43 -3.46
CA ASP A 210 13.85 -19.77 -2.44
C ASP A 210 14.32 -21.24 -2.56
N LEU A 211 13.44 -22.16 -2.96
CA LEU A 211 13.74 -23.60 -3.01
C LEU A 211 14.01 -24.13 -4.43
N GLY A 212 13.44 -23.51 -5.46
CA GLY A 212 13.29 -24.10 -6.78
C GLY A 212 14.33 -23.68 -7.83
N ARG A 213 15.29 -22.82 -7.49
CA ARG A 213 16.26 -22.23 -8.45
C ARG A 213 15.58 -21.75 -9.75
N CYS A 214 14.38 -21.19 -9.64
CA CYS A 214 13.58 -20.79 -10.79
C CYS A 214 13.94 -19.38 -11.32
N MET A 215 14.89 -18.70 -10.69
CA MET A 215 15.34 -17.33 -11.01
C MET A 215 16.49 -17.29 -12.01
N LYS A 216 16.48 -18.15 -13.03
CA LYS A 216 17.51 -18.16 -14.09
C LYS A 216 17.49 -16.91 -14.96
N ASN A 217 16.34 -16.24 -15.02
CA ASN A 217 16.10 -15.04 -15.83
C ASN A 217 16.27 -13.74 -15.03
N ALA A 218 16.90 -13.81 -13.85
CA ALA A 218 17.13 -12.66 -12.99
C ALA A 218 18.62 -12.54 -12.67
N GLY A 219 19.14 -11.31 -12.72
CA GLY A 219 20.47 -11.01 -12.20
C GLY A 219 20.47 -11.05 -10.67
N VAL A 220 21.63 -11.34 -10.08
CA VAL A 220 21.83 -11.18 -8.63
C VAL A 220 22.49 -9.83 -8.37
N LEU A 221 21.81 -8.97 -7.62
CA LEU A 221 22.28 -7.63 -7.25
C LEU A 221 23.29 -7.70 -6.10
N ALA A 222 23.06 -8.58 -5.13
CA ALA A 222 23.91 -8.80 -3.98
C ALA A 222 23.59 -10.14 -3.31
N TRP A 223 24.47 -10.57 -2.41
CA TRP A 223 24.33 -11.78 -1.60
C TRP A 223 24.32 -11.41 -0.13
N LEU A 224 23.31 -11.88 0.61
CA LEU A 224 23.10 -11.63 2.03
C LEU A 224 23.65 -12.78 2.86
N LYS A 225 23.88 -12.50 4.15
CA LYS A 225 24.33 -13.49 5.13
C LYS A 225 23.24 -14.47 5.55
N SER A 226 22.00 -13.99 5.62
CA SER A 226 20.89 -14.79 6.12
C SER A 226 19.60 -14.55 5.30
N PRO A 227 18.66 -15.51 5.31
CA PRO A 227 17.36 -15.34 4.66
C PRO A 227 16.45 -14.38 5.44
N VAL A 228 16.72 -14.17 6.74
CA VAL A 228 16.02 -13.19 7.58
C VAL A 228 16.35 -11.78 7.13
N ASP A 229 17.61 -11.51 6.79
CA ASP A 229 18.01 -10.21 6.22
C ASP A 229 17.25 -9.91 4.92
N GLY A 230 17.09 -10.93 4.06
CA GLY A 230 16.27 -10.82 2.86
C GLY A 230 14.80 -10.54 3.18
N LEU A 231 14.24 -11.17 4.21
CA LEU A 231 12.88 -10.89 4.66
C LEU A 231 12.71 -9.46 5.19
N MET A 232 13.72 -8.90 5.85
CA MET A 232 13.67 -7.51 6.35
C MET A 232 13.73 -6.47 5.22
N LEU A 233 14.29 -6.82 4.06
CA LEU A 233 14.35 -5.93 2.88
C LEU A 233 13.05 -5.91 2.06
N HIS A 234 12.22 -6.95 2.16
CA HIS A 234 11.00 -7.13 1.35
C HIS A 234 9.76 -6.57 2.04
#